data_AF-A0A1S8XSG5-F1
#
_entry.id   AF-A0A1S8XSG5-F1
#
_cell.length_a   1.000
_cell.length_b   1.000
_cell.length_c   1.000
_cell.angle_alpha   90.00
_cell.angle_beta   90.00
_cell.angle_gamma   90.00
#
_symmetry.space_group_name_H-M   'P 1'
#
loop_
_entity.id
_entity.type
_entity.pdbx_description
1 polymer ?
#
loop_
_entity_poly.entity_id
_entity_poly.type
_entity_poly.pdbx_seq_one_letter_code
_entity_poly.pdbx_strand_id
1 'polypeptide(L)'
;MLAGALVVLPQAAQAAPVRYEAETSPAVCTGTVDADWAGYSGSGFCNATNAVGAYAQFTVTAAAAGAATVQIRFANGATTVRSADLAVNGATVQNLAFEGTGAWSTWVTRTVSVNLTAGSNTVRLTPTVSAGLPNVDYLDVDAGTTTPPPATNALYVATNGDDGNPGTLAAPLRSIQRAVDLAQPGHTIYLRGGTYAPSTNLQLLKNGTSSQPITMRNYGTERVVIDGENMPHTPAPVGGSIPRAERGAIHIEGDWWRLVGLEIVHGPYAVFALDVNNTVFDRLVTRDNYESGIQIQGASSNNRVVNLDSYGNRDPRKNGESADGLAIKEGSGTGNVVRGARLWNNSDDGLDFWMFESPILLENSLAWGNGFNRWNLPDYTGDGNGFKLGGNGVAANHTVRNSMAWGNAVGGFIDNNNPGRHAIDHCTAWNNPGAGFDFSRSSSTLTKNLAVANGTAASLGSTSTGSGNSWNIGGTWSLASTDPGTITGPRTADGSIPSSTFLRPANGADVGARF
;
A
#
# COMPACT_ATOMS: atom_id res chain seq x y z
N MET A 1 -17.90 38.75 -19.22
CA MET A 1 -17.41 38.67 -17.84
C MET A 1 -17.97 37.40 -17.20
N LEU A 2 -17.13 36.41 -16.95
CA LEU A 2 -17.32 35.39 -15.91
C LEU A 2 -15.93 34.80 -15.64
N ALA A 3 -15.42 35.08 -14.44
CA ALA A 3 -14.08 34.74 -14.01
C ALA A 3 -14.03 33.28 -13.53
N GLY A 4 -13.09 32.50 -14.05
CA GLY A 4 -12.81 31.13 -13.59
C GLY A 4 -11.92 31.16 -12.35
N ALA A 5 -12.33 30.46 -11.30
CA ALA A 5 -11.53 30.23 -10.10
C ALA A 5 -10.59 29.03 -10.35
N LEU A 6 -9.29 29.28 -10.40
CA LEU A 6 -8.24 28.27 -10.38
C LEU A 6 -8.15 27.71 -8.95
N VAL A 7 -8.39 26.40 -8.77
CA VAL A 7 -8.12 25.71 -7.50
C VAL A 7 -6.66 25.26 -7.51
N VAL A 8 -5.85 25.84 -6.62
CA VAL A 8 -4.46 25.45 -6.38
C VAL A 8 -4.45 24.34 -5.33
N LEU A 9 -3.96 23.15 -5.68
CA LEU A 9 -3.75 22.04 -4.74
C LEU A 9 -2.55 22.34 -3.82
N PRO A 10 -2.59 22.01 -2.52
CA PRO A 10 -1.44 22.16 -1.64
C PRO A 10 -0.40 21.07 -1.94
N GLN A 11 0.83 21.47 -2.25
CA GLN A 11 1.99 20.56 -2.27
C GLN A 11 2.22 19.96 -0.89
N ALA A 12 2.66 18.69 -0.83
CA ALA A 12 3.21 18.11 0.38
C ALA A 12 4.29 19.03 0.95
N ALA A 13 4.20 19.38 2.24
CA ALA A 13 5.21 20.18 2.91
C ALA A 13 6.49 19.35 3.07
N GLN A 14 7.30 19.28 2.02
CA GLN A 14 8.71 18.97 2.13
C GLN A 14 9.31 20.01 3.06
N ALA A 15 10.08 19.59 4.08
CA ALA A 15 10.85 20.55 4.86
C ALA A 15 11.67 21.37 3.87
N ALA A 16 11.48 22.69 3.85
CA ALA A 16 12.16 23.55 2.91
C ALA A 16 13.68 23.29 3.02
N PRO A 17 14.41 23.19 1.90
CA PRO A 17 15.85 23.06 1.95
C PRO A 17 16.43 24.18 2.81
N VAL A 18 17.44 23.87 3.63
CA VAL A 18 18.06 24.87 4.49
C VAL A 18 18.96 25.72 3.62
N ARG A 19 18.71 27.03 3.61
CA ARG A 19 19.52 28.00 2.89
C ARG A 19 20.78 28.37 3.65
N TYR A 20 21.88 28.43 2.92
CA TYR A 20 23.17 28.96 3.35
C TYR A 20 23.59 30.06 2.36
N GLU A 21 23.43 31.31 2.77
CA GLU A 21 23.78 32.50 1.99
C GLU A 21 25.31 32.64 1.86
N ALA A 22 25.83 32.99 0.68
CA ALA A 22 27.27 33.03 0.43
C ALA A 22 27.99 34.18 1.16
N GLU A 23 27.26 35.22 1.53
CA GLU A 23 27.74 36.40 2.22
C GLU A 23 27.60 36.34 3.75
N THR A 24 26.96 35.29 4.28
CA THR A 24 26.73 35.14 5.71
C THR A 24 27.70 34.14 6.33
N SER A 25 28.42 34.57 7.38
CA SER A 25 29.28 33.68 8.17
C SER A 25 28.47 32.49 8.71
N PRO A 26 28.98 31.24 8.64
CA PRO A 26 30.37 30.84 8.40
C PRO A 26 30.80 30.65 6.94
N ALA A 27 30.02 31.11 5.95
CA ALA A 27 30.46 31.08 4.56
C ALA A 27 31.71 31.95 4.34
N VAL A 28 32.57 31.53 3.40
CA VAL A 28 33.82 32.21 3.04
C VAL A 28 33.89 32.36 1.52
N CYS A 29 34.05 33.60 1.07
CA CYS A 29 34.31 33.96 -0.31
C CYS A 29 35.73 34.55 -0.42
N THR A 30 36.58 34.05 -1.32
CA THR A 30 37.95 34.58 -1.48
C THR A 30 38.04 35.87 -2.29
N GLY A 31 36.91 36.39 -2.80
CA GLY A 31 36.83 37.69 -3.48
C GLY A 31 36.06 38.71 -2.65
N THR A 32 35.03 39.31 -3.23
CA THR A 32 34.16 40.26 -2.55
C THR A 32 32.74 39.70 -2.40
N VAL A 33 32.04 40.23 -1.41
CA VAL A 33 30.57 40.15 -1.38
C VAL A 33 30.06 41.40 -2.09
N ASP A 34 29.42 41.20 -3.23
CA ASP A 34 28.88 42.28 -4.06
C ASP A 34 27.34 42.28 -4.02
N ALA A 35 26.75 43.37 -4.49
CA ALA A 35 25.30 43.62 -4.50
C ALA A 35 24.86 44.45 -5.74
N ASP A 36 25.73 44.52 -6.75
CA ASP A 36 25.59 45.40 -7.93
C ASP A 36 24.75 44.79 -9.07
N TRP A 37 24.42 43.51 -8.98
CA TRP A 37 23.45 42.84 -9.87
C TRP A 37 22.14 42.60 -9.16
N ALA A 38 21.00 42.81 -9.82
CA ALA A 38 19.70 42.49 -9.22
C ALA A 38 19.44 40.96 -9.20
N GLY A 39 18.54 40.52 -8.30
CA GLY A 39 17.96 39.16 -8.32
C GLY A 39 18.63 38.09 -7.45
N TYR A 40 19.64 38.46 -6.66
CA TYR A 40 20.25 37.61 -5.62
C TYR A 40 19.38 37.58 -4.34
N SER A 41 19.66 36.69 -3.38
CA SER A 41 19.01 36.65 -2.07
C SER A 41 19.86 37.23 -0.94
N GLY A 42 19.24 37.53 0.19
CA GLY A 42 19.98 38.09 1.32
C GLY A 42 20.49 39.50 1.04
N SER A 43 21.74 39.76 1.40
CA SER A 43 22.38 41.08 1.38
C SER A 43 23.45 41.23 0.30
N GLY A 44 23.87 40.14 -0.33
CA GLY A 44 24.81 40.15 -1.45
C GLY A 44 25.03 38.74 -2.01
N PHE A 45 26.07 38.59 -2.82
CA PHE A 45 26.50 37.30 -3.36
C PHE A 45 28.02 37.23 -3.41
N CYS A 46 28.60 36.03 -3.46
CA CYS A 46 30.04 35.86 -3.61
C CYS A 46 30.48 36.10 -5.05
N ASN A 47 31.23 37.18 -5.26
CA ASN A 47 32.04 37.42 -6.45
C ASN A 47 33.49 36.99 -6.14
N ALA A 48 33.77 35.69 -6.31
CA ALA A 48 35.09 35.15 -6.01
C ALA A 48 36.15 35.72 -6.98
N THR A 49 37.40 35.87 -6.51
CA THR A 49 38.53 36.28 -7.35
C THR A 49 38.62 35.45 -8.63
N ASN A 50 38.81 36.11 -9.78
CA ASN A 50 39.04 35.47 -11.07
C ASN A 50 40.45 34.82 -11.11
N ALA A 51 40.61 33.70 -10.43
CA ALA A 51 41.85 32.93 -10.35
C ALA A 51 41.56 31.45 -10.11
N VAL A 52 42.40 30.57 -10.67
CA VAL A 52 42.39 29.14 -10.31
C VAL A 52 42.72 29.01 -8.82
N GLY A 53 41.92 28.24 -8.08
CA GLY A 53 42.15 28.03 -6.64
C GLY A 53 41.51 29.08 -5.72
N ALA A 54 40.83 30.10 -6.25
CA ALA A 54 39.86 30.89 -5.48
C ALA A 54 38.75 29.96 -4.93
N TYR A 55 37.90 30.40 -4.00
CA TYR A 55 36.77 29.55 -3.58
C TYR A 55 35.60 30.32 -2.98
N ALA A 56 34.44 29.66 -3.04
CA ALA A 56 33.30 29.88 -2.18
C ALA A 56 33.13 28.61 -1.32
N GLN A 57 33.14 28.75 0.00
CA GLN A 57 32.97 27.63 0.94
C GLN A 57 31.83 27.91 1.90
N PHE A 58 30.97 26.92 2.09
CA PHE A 58 29.86 26.92 3.02
C PHE A 58 30.12 25.90 4.12
N THR A 59 29.62 26.18 5.33
CA THR A 59 29.50 25.18 6.38
C THR A 59 28.03 24.81 6.53
N VAL A 60 27.70 23.57 6.17
CA VAL A 60 26.33 23.07 6.14
C VAL A 60 26.18 21.99 7.21
N THR A 61 25.01 21.93 7.84
CA THR A 61 24.74 20.93 8.87
C THR A 61 23.83 19.85 8.32
N ALA A 62 24.21 18.58 8.54
CA ALA A 62 23.36 17.42 8.25
C ALA A 62 23.05 16.69 9.55
N ALA A 63 21.78 16.31 9.75
CA ALA A 63 21.38 15.55 10.94
C ALA A 63 21.98 14.14 10.99
N ALA A 64 22.34 13.59 9.83
CA ALA A 64 22.94 12.26 9.69
C ALA A 64 23.90 12.22 8.49
N ALA A 65 24.68 11.14 8.42
CA ALA A 65 25.50 10.86 7.24
C ALA A 65 24.63 10.26 6.13
N GLY A 66 24.81 10.72 4.88
CA GLY A 66 24.01 10.23 3.76
C GLY A 66 24.09 11.12 2.53
N ALA A 67 23.40 10.70 1.48
CA ALA A 67 23.25 11.49 0.27
C ALA A 67 22.33 12.69 0.54
N ALA A 68 22.81 13.87 0.18
CA ALA A 68 22.14 15.16 0.27
C ALA A 68 22.01 15.79 -1.12
N THR A 69 20.89 16.45 -1.36
CA THR A 69 20.72 17.29 -2.56
C THR A 69 21.17 18.71 -2.23
N VAL A 70 22.09 19.23 -3.02
CA VAL A 70 22.60 20.61 -2.92
C VAL A 70 22.21 21.37 -4.17
N GLN A 71 21.47 22.46 -3.99
CA GLN A 71 21.09 23.40 -5.02
C GLN A 71 21.99 24.63 -4.94
N ILE A 72 22.81 24.83 -5.97
CA ILE A 72 23.75 25.94 -6.07
C ILE A 72 23.10 27.03 -6.94
N ARG A 73 22.79 28.19 -6.36
CA ARG A 73 22.29 29.34 -7.12
C ARG A 73 23.46 30.17 -7.62
N PHE A 74 23.54 30.41 -8.93
CA PHE A 74 24.66 31.12 -9.54
C PHE A 74 24.25 31.99 -10.74
N ALA A 75 25.10 32.96 -11.09
CA ALA A 75 25.02 33.73 -12.32
C ALA A 75 26.38 33.75 -13.04
N ASN A 76 26.38 33.46 -14.34
CA ASN A 76 27.55 33.56 -15.20
C ASN A 76 27.19 34.42 -16.41
N GLY A 77 27.43 35.72 -16.34
CA GLY A 77 27.14 36.65 -17.44
C GLY A 77 28.08 36.53 -18.64
N ALA A 78 29.10 35.66 -18.58
CA ALA A 78 29.99 35.39 -19.70
C ALA A 78 29.42 34.31 -20.65
N THR A 79 29.98 34.22 -21.86
CA THR A 79 29.65 33.17 -22.83
C THR A 79 30.50 31.91 -22.68
N THR A 80 31.53 31.95 -21.82
CA THR A 80 32.42 30.81 -21.55
C THR A 80 32.03 30.10 -20.26
N VAL A 81 32.14 28.77 -20.27
CA VAL A 81 31.94 27.92 -19.08
C VAL A 81 32.97 28.28 -18.01
N ARG A 82 32.50 28.45 -16.76
CA ARG A 82 33.36 28.57 -15.58
C ARG A 82 33.33 27.25 -14.81
N SER A 83 34.28 26.35 -15.07
CA SER A 83 34.31 25.05 -14.40
C SER A 83 34.88 25.15 -12.98
N ALA A 84 34.38 24.32 -12.05
CA ALA A 84 34.84 24.27 -10.68
C ALA A 84 34.77 22.86 -10.08
N ASP A 85 35.76 22.52 -9.26
CA ASP A 85 35.70 21.35 -8.39
C ASP A 85 34.77 21.62 -7.21
N LEU A 86 33.84 20.70 -6.99
CA LEU A 86 33.01 20.61 -5.80
C LEU A 86 33.69 19.67 -4.82
N ALA A 87 34.07 20.17 -3.65
CA ALA A 87 34.64 19.37 -2.58
C ALA A 87 33.73 19.34 -1.34
N VAL A 88 33.62 18.17 -0.71
CA VAL A 88 32.94 17.98 0.57
C VAL A 88 33.95 17.49 1.59
N ASN A 89 34.01 18.17 2.75
CA ASN A 89 34.94 17.83 3.84
C ASN A 89 36.40 17.71 3.36
N GLY A 90 36.80 18.57 2.42
CA GLY A 90 38.15 18.63 1.85
C GLY A 90 38.43 17.65 0.70
N ALA A 91 37.51 16.73 0.38
CA ALA A 91 37.66 15.80 -0.74
C ALA A 91 36.86 16.27 -1.95
N THR A 92 37.49 16.39 -3.13
CA THR A 92 36.79 16.67 -4.39
C THR A 92 35.86 15.51 -4.74
N VAL A 93 34.56 15.79 -4.88
CA VAL A 93 33.52 14.81 -5.17
C VAL A 93 33.03 14.90 -6.62
N GLN A 94 33.05 16.08 -7.24
CA GLN A 94 32.61 16.30 -8.62
C GLN A 94 33.34 17.46 -9.27
N ASN A 95 33.39 17.49 -10.61
CA ASN A 95 33.75 18.67 -11.40
C ASN A 95 32.48 19.23 -12.07
N LEU A 96 32.15 20.48 -11.79
CA LEU A 96 30.93 21.14 -12.25
C LEU A 96 31.25 22.16 -13.35
N ALA A 97 30.45 22.13 -14.42
CA ALA A 97 30.47 23.16 -15.46
C ALA A 97 29.42 24.24 -15.16
N PHE A 98 29.80 25.50 -14.98
CA PHE A 98 28.84 26.60 -14.87
C PHE A 98 28.73 27.36 -16.20
N GLU A 99 27.74 26.96 -17.00
CA GLU A 99 27.41 27.56 -18.30
C GLU A 99 27.00 29.04 -18.17
N GLY A 100 27.08 29.77 -19.28
CA GLY A 100 26.60 31.16 -19.34
C GLY A 100 25.10 31.26 -19.06
N THR A 101 24.70 32.15 -18.15
CA THR A 101 23.30 32.42 -17.80
C THR A 101 22.68 33.58 -18.59
N GLY A 102 23.46 34.17 -19.51
CA GLY A 102 23.03 35.25 -20.41
C GLY A 102 23.27 36.66 -19.85
N ALA A 103 23.23 36.86 -18.53
CA ALA A 103 23.59 38.12 -17.87
C ALA A 103 23.97 37.87 -16.40
N TRP A 104 24.75 38.77 -15.80
CA TRP A 104 25.14 38.69 -14.39
C TRP A 104 23.97 38.92 -13.41
N SER A 105 22.86 39.50 -13.89
CA SER A 105 21.58 39.59 -13.16
C SER A 105 20.64 38.40 -13.41
N THR A 106 21.05 37.41 -14.21
CA THR A 106 20.25 36.21 -14.50
C THR A 106 20.79 35.04 -13.69
N TRP A 107 20.05 34.68 -12.64
CA TRP A 107 20.43 33.64 -11.70
C TRP A 107 19.75 32.32 -12.03
N VAL A 108 20.51 31.24 -12.09
CA VAL A 108 20.00 29.87 -12.33
C VAL A 108 20.47 28.94 -11.21
N THR A 109 19.74 27.84 -11.02
CA THR A 109 20.08 26.83 -10.01
C THR A 109 20.66 25.59 -10.66
N ARG A 110 21.82 25.13 -10.18
CA ARG A 110 22.40 23.83 -10.50
C ARG A 110 22.20 22.88 -9.32
N THR A 111 21.59 21.73 -9.56
CA THR A 111 21.33 20.72 -8.54
C THR A 111 22.36 19.60 -8.62
N VAL A 112 22.96 19.22 -7.50
CA VAL A 112 23.95 18.15 -7.39
C VAL A 112 23.66 17.27 -6.18
N SER A 113 24.04 15.99 -6.24
CA SER A 113 23.96 15.06 -5.10
C SER A 113 25.35 14.86 -4.50
N VAL A 114 25.49 15.04 -3.18
CA VAL A 114 26.75 14.82 -2.45
C VAL A 114 26.53 13.98 -1.21
N ASN A 115 27.55 13.28 -0.71
CA ASN A 115 27.46 12.58 0.57
C ASN A 115 27.97 13.48 1.70
N LEU A 116 27.13 13.75 2.70
CA LEU A 116 27.48 14.48 3.92
C LEU A 116 27.74 13.49 5.07
N THR A 117 28.52 13.89 6.06
CA THR A 117 28.63 13.22 7.36
C THR A 117 27.62 13.83 8.34
N ALA A 118 27.27 13.10 9.40
CA ALA A 118 26.45 13.66 10.48
C ALA A 118 27.17 14.86 11.13
N GLY A 119 26.42 15.92 11.42
CA GLY A 119 26.94 17.16 11.99
C GLY A 119 27.38 18.16 10.91
N SER A 120 28.44 18.91 11.22
CA SER A 120 28.95 19.99 10.38
C SER A 120 29.77 19.45 9.21
N ASN A 121 29.53 19.98 8.01
CA ASN A 121 30.22 19.64 6.78
C ASN A 121 30.71 20.90 6.08
N THR A 122 31.84 20.83 5.39
CA THR A 122 32.25 21.88 4.46
C THR A 122 31.86 21.51 3.04
N VAL A 123 31.26 22.44 2.31
CA VAL A 123 30.98 22.33 0.87
C VAL A 123 31.71 23.48 0.18
N ARG A 124 32.68 23.16 -0.68
CA ARG A 124 33.55 24.14 -1.33
C ARG A 124 33.45 24.04 -2.85
N LEU A 125 33.29 25.17 -3.51
CA LEU A 125 33.44 25.36 -4.95
C LEU A 125 34.81 26.00 -5.21
N THR A 126 35.64 25.37 -6.04
CA THR A 126 36.98 25.85 -6.40
C THR A 126 37.12 25.90 -7.92
N PRO A 127 37.25 27.07 -8.56
CA PRO A 127 37.31 27.17 -10.00
C PRO A 127 38.60 26.53 -10.53
N THR A 128 38.47 25.78 -11.62
CA THR A 128 39.58 25.11 -12.31
C THR A 128 40.07 25.90 -13.53
N VAL A 129 39.48 27.07 -13.77
CA VAL A 129 39.81 27.98 -14.87
C VAL A 129 40.19 29.36 -14.35
N SER A 130 41.06 30.08 -15.07
CA SER A 130 41.56 31.40 -14.69
C SER A 130 40.47 32.47 -14.62
N ALA A 131 39.33 32.24 -15.27
CA ALA A 131 38.18 33.12 -15.19
C ALA A 131 37.47 33.10 -13.83
N GLY A 132 37.82 32.20 -12.90
CA GLY A 132 37.20 32.11 -11.57
C GLY A 132 35.84 31.41 -11.55
N LEU A 133 35.13 31.52 -10.41
CA LEU A 133 33.77 31.00 -10.25
C LEU A 133 32.74 31.91 -10.96
N PRO A 134 31.55 31.41 -11.31
CA PRO A 134 30.40 32.32 -11.47
C PRO A 134 30.15 33.10 -10.16
N ASN A 135 29.29 34.13 -10.21
CA ASN A 135 28.75 34.71 -8.99
C ASN A 135 27.91 33.64 -8.29
N VAL A 136 28.17 33.37 -7.01
CA VAL A 136 27.45 32.35 -6.21
C VAL A 136 26.61 33.07 -5.17
N ASP A 137 25.31 32.85 -5.21
CA ASP A 137 24.33 33.49 -4.33
C ASP A 137 24.18 32.70 -3.03
N TYR A 138 23.66 31.48 -3.10
CA TYR A 138 23.45 30.61 -1.94
C TYR A 138 23.54 29.13 -2.30
N LEU A 139 23.62 28.30 -1.25
CA LEU A 139 23.30 26.87 -1.30
C LEU A 139 21.98 26.60 -0.58
N ASP A 140 21.04 25.95 -1.26
CA ASP A 140 19.89 25.32 -0.62
C ASP A 140 20.21 23.83 -0.46
N VAL A 141 20.30 23.34 0.78
CA VAL A 141 20.66 21.95 1.09
C VAL A 141 19.47 21.21 1.64
N ASP A 142 19.01 20.20 0.90
CA ASP A 142 18.15 19.15 1.40
C ASP A 142 19.03 17.97 1.80
N ALA A 143 19.41 17.94 3.08
CA ALA A 143 20.30 16.91 3.60
C ALA A 143 19.65 15.52 3.67
N GLY A 144 18.37 15.38 3.32
CA GLY A 144 17.59 14.18 3.59
C GLY A 144 17.58 13.90 5.08
N THR A 145 16.50 14.21 5.81
CA THR A 145 16.45 14.03 7.27
C THR A 145 16.38 12.55 7.67
N THR A 146 17.32 11.68 7.28
CA THR A 146 17.43 10.32 7.82
C THR A 146 18.12 10.41 9.17
N THR A 147 17.40 10.87 10.19
CA THR A 147 17.72 10.47 11.56
C THR A 147 18.05 8.97 11.54
N PRO A 148 19.22 8.54 12.05
CA PRO A 148 19.58 7.12 11.99
C PRO A 148 18.42 6.31 12.53
N PRO A 149 18.06 5.18 11.88
CA PRO A 149 17.11 4.27 12.49
C PRO A 149 17.53 4.06 13.94
N PRO A 150 16.58 4.00 14.88
CA PRO A 150 16.92 3.77 16.27
C PRO A 150 17.84 2.55 16.36
N ALA A 151 18.74 2.52 17.35
CA ALA A 151 19.68 1.39 17.52
C ALA A 151 18.97 0.02 17.70
N THR A 152 17.65 0.05 17.84
CA THR A 152 16.73 -1.07 17.82
C THR A 152 16.03 -1.17 16.46
N ASN A 153 15.73 -2.39 15.99
CA ASN A 153 14.93 -2.66 14.78
C ASN A 153 13.43 -2.24 14.92
N ALA A 154 13.11 -1.14 15.60
CA ALA A 154 11.76 -0.69 15.92
C ALA A 154 11.59 0.80 15.60
N LEU A 155 10.74 1.13 14.63
CA LEU A 155 10.35 2.48 14.27
C LEU A 155 8.94 2.76 14.82
N TYR A 156 8.72 3.94 15.41
CA TYR A 156 7.43 4.33 15.96
C TYR A 156 6.86 5.51 15.18
N VAL A 157 5.57 5.44 14.85
CA VAL A 157 4.82 6.49 14.16
C VAL A 157 3.62 6.87 15.02
N ALA A 158 3.37 8.16 15.20
CA ALA A 158 2.21 8.67 15.93
C ALA A 158 1.58 9.86 15.20
N THR A 159 0.27 10.04 15.36
CA THR A 159 -0.47 11.15 14.73
C THR A 159 -0.01 12.54 15.21
N ASN A 160 0.59 12.61 16.40
CA ASN A 160 1.22 13.79 16.99
C ASN A 160 2.75 13.75 16.93
N GLY A 161 3.35 12.85 16.14
CA GLY A 161 4.78 12.78 15.91
C GLY A 161 5.29 13.88 14.97
N ASP A 162 6.58 13.80 14.67
CA ASP A 162 7.30 14.72 13.76
C ASP A 162 8.27 13.92 12.88
N ASP A 163 8.33 14.18 11.58
CA ASP A 163 9.20 13.42 10.65
C ASP A 163 10.69 13.79 10.74
N GLY A 164 11.02 14.84 11.50
CA GLY A 164 12.38 15.12 11.96
C GLY A 164 12.81 14.26 13.17
N ASN A 165 11.89 13.57 13.84
CA ASN A 165 12.22 12.71 14.98
C ASN A 165 12.98 11.43 14.56
N PRO A 166 13.68 10.77 15.50
CA PRO A 166 14.35 9.49 15.24
C PRO A 166 13.43 8.28 15.05
N GLY A 167 12.11 8.42 15.24
CA GLY A 167 11.20 7.29 15.20
C GLY A 167 11.38 6.34 16.38
N THR A 168 11.76 6.87 17.54
CA THR A 168 11.76 6.12 18.81
C THR A 168 10.38 6.23 19.47
N LEU A 169 10.10 5.39 20.48
CA LEU A 169 8.82 5.48 21.22
C LEU A 169 8.62 6.87 21.88
N ALA A 170 9.70 7.49 22.36
CA ALA A 170 9.66 8.80 23.03
C ALA A 170 9.60 9.98 22.04
N ALA A 171 10.12 9.79 20.83
CA ALA A 171 10.11 10.77 19.75
C ALA A 171 9.72 10.05 18.44
N PRO A 172 8.42 9.83 18.20
CA PRO A 172 7.93 9.07 17.05
C PRO A 172 7.90 9.93 15.78
N LEU A 173 7.98 9.26 14.63
CA LEU A 173 7.72 9.85 13.31
C LEU A 173 6.25 10.28 13.19
N ARG A 174 5.96 11.20 12.29
CA ARG A 174 4.59 11.64 11.99
C ARG A 174 3.94 10.77 10.92
N SER A 175 4.65 10.53 9.82
CA SER A 175 4.09 9.85 8.65
C SER A 175 4.51 8.38 8.57
N ILE A 176 3.58 7.56 8.08
CA ILE A 176 3.83 6.13 7.88
C ILE A 176 4.84 5.93 6.75
N GLN A 177 4.75 6.71 5.67
CA GLN A 177 5.69 6.61 4.55
C GLN A 177 7.12 6.89 5.00
N ARG A 178 7.35 7.88 5.88
CA ARG A 178 8.69 8.13 6.43
C ARG A 178 9.27 6.92 7.14
N ALA A 179 8.46 6.20 7.92
CA ALA A 179 8.88 4.98 8.58
C ALA A 179 9.14 3.85 7.57
N VAL A 180 8.33 3.73 6.53
CA VAL A 180 8.56 2.80 5.42
C VAL A 180 9.90 3.09 4.75
N ASP A 181 10.21 4.35 4.45
CA ASP A 181 11.48 4.77 3.81
C ASP A 181 12.70 4.47 4.68
N LEU A 182 12.57 4.56 6.01
CA LEU A 182 13.63 4.24 6.97
C LEU A 182 13.77 2.74 7.27
N ALA A 183 12.73 1.94 7.04
CA ALA A 183 12.73 0.52 7.38
C ALA A 183 13.80 -0.28 6.60
N GLN A 184 14.50 -1.15 7.30
CA GLN A 184 15.43 -2.14 6.73
C GLN A 184 14.92 -3.55 7.02
N PRO A 185 15.36 -4.59 6.31
CA PRO A 185 15.03 -5.98 6.64
C PRO A 185 15.15 -6.26 8.15
N GLY A 186 14.08 -6.78 8.74
CA GLY A 186 14.01 -7.09 10.18
C GLY A 186 13.46 -5.96 11.05
N HIS A 187 13.20 -4.77 10.48
CA HIS A 187 12.53 -3.68 11.19
C HIS A 187 11.05 -3.99 11.45
N THR A 188 10.56 -3.49 12.57
CA THR A 188 9.13 -3.37 12.89
C THR A 188 8.75 -1.90 12.96
N ILE A 189 7.79 -1.48 12.14
CA ILE A 189 7.12 -0.18 12.20
C ILE A 189 5.89 -0.35 13.11
N TYR A 190 5.93 0.27 14.28
CA TYR A 190 4.83 0.37 15.23
C TYR A 190 4.04 1.65 14.99
N LEU A 191 2.77 1.49 14.63
CA LEU A 191 1.82 2.58 14.49
C LEU A 191 1.07 2.77 15.81
N ARG A 192 1.18 3.97 16.40
CA ARG A 192 0.38 4.36 17.56
C ARG A 192 -1.06 4.61 17.17
N GLY A 193 -1.97 4.43 18.12
CA GLY A 193 -3.40 4.56 17.90
C GLY A 193 -3.82 5.93 17.38
N GLY A 194 -4.77 5.93 16.46
CA GLY A 194 -5.25 7.14 15.79
C GLY A 194 -5.61 6.90 14.33
N THR A 195 -6.10 7.97 13.69
CA THR A 195 -6.40 8.00 12.26
C THR A 195 -5.27 8.71 11.51
N TYR A 196 -4.71 8.04 10.53
CA TYR A 196 -3.69 8.55 9.61
C TYR A 196 -4.37 8.78 8.26
N ALA A 197 -4.40 10.02 7.79
CA ALA A 197 -5.10 10.40 6.55
C ALA A 197 -4.12 10.96 5.50
N PRO A 198 -3.24 10.12 4.93
CA PRO A 198 -2.26 10.55 3.94
C PRO A 198 -2.93 11.04 2.64
N SER A 199 -2.31 12.01 1.98
CA SER A 199 -2.81 12.58 0.70
C SER A 199 -2.40 11.77 -0.54
N THR A 200 -1.56 10.75 -0.36
CA THR A 200 -1.11 9.81 -1.39
C THR A 200 -0.98 8.43 -0.77
N ASN A 201 -1.00 7.37 -1.58
CA ASN A 201 -0.85 6.03 -1.08
C ASN A 201 0.52 5.75 -0.43
N LEU A 202 0.53 4.77 0.47
CA LEU A 202 1.76 4.26 1.08
C LEU A 202 2.44 3.30 0.11
N GLN A 203 3.71 3.53 -0.18
CA GLN A 203 4.51 2.79 -1.16
C GLN A 203 5.48 1.84 -0.44
N LEU A 204 5.13 0.55 -0.41
CA LEU A 204 5.93 -0.52 0.19
C LEU A 204 6.68 -1.28 -0.91
N LEU A 205 7.79 -0.68 -1.37
CA LEU A 205 8.56 -1.18 -2.52
C LEU A 205 9.84 -1.94 -2.13
N LYS A 206 10.26 -1.86 -0.86
CA LYS A 206 11.48 -2.53 -0.38
C LYS A 206 11.21 -3.96 0.03
N ASN A 207 12.19 -4.83 -0.14
CA ASN A 207 12.08 -6.22 0.29
C ASN A 207 12.58 -6.39 1.73
N GLY A 208 11.87 -7.22 2.50
CA GLY A 208 12.48 -7.93 3.61
C GLY A 208 13.26 -9.15 3.12
N THR A 209 13.61 -10.05 4.04
CA THR A 209 14.16 -11.36 3.70
C THR A 209 13.45 -12.46 4.49
N SER A 210 13.70 -13.72 4.13
CA SER A 210 13.14 -14.88 4.84
C SER A 210 13.50 -14.91 6.33
N SER A 211 14.70 -14.47 6.69
CA SER A 211 15.17 -14.37 8.08
C SER A 211 14.84 -13.03 8.73
N GLN A 212 14.62 -11.98 7.93
CA GLN A 212 14.43 -10.61 8.40
C GLN A 212 13.31 -9.90 7.63
N PRO A 213 12.04 -10.33 7.80
CA PRO A 213 10.91 -9.66 7.17
C PRO A 213 10.70 -8.27 7.78
N ILE A 214 10.11 -7.35 7.00
CA ILE A 214 9.71 -6.03 7.50
C ILE A 214 8.27 -6.14 8.01
N THR A 215 8.03 -5.68 9.23
CA THR A 215 6.69 -5.73 9.86
C THR A 215 6.13 -4.33 10.01
N MET A 216 4.90 -4.07 9.58
CA MET A 216 4.12 -2.87 9.92
C MET A 216 2.92 -3.30 10.74
N ARG A 217 2.77 -2.75 11.93
CA ARG A 217 1.72 -3.18 12.86
C ARG A 217 1.27 -2.09 13.81
N ASN A 218 0.09 -2.29 14.38
CA ASN A 218 -0.35 -1.51 15.52
C ASN A 218 0.55 -1.73 16.76
N TYR A 219 0.68 -0.70 17.60
CA TYR A 219 1.39 -0.79 18.88
C TYR A 219 0.50 -1.39 19.97
N GLY A 220 0.87 -2.56 20.49
CA GLY A 220 0.07 -3.27 21.50
C GLY A 220 -1.33 -3.61 20.98
N THR A 221 -2.36 -3.10 21.68
CA THR A 221 -3.78 -3.24 21.30
C THR A 221 -4.37 -1.93 20.80
N GLU A 222 -3.54 -0.92 20.53
CA GLU A 222 -4.02 0.38 20.05
C GLU A 222 -4.68 0.19 18.68
N ARG A 223 -5.78 0.92 18.44
CA ARG A 223 -6.51 0.89 17.17
C ARG A 223 -5.93 1.92 16.21
N VAL A 224 -5.50 1.45 15.04
CA VAL A 224 -4.90 2.24 13.98
C VAL A 224 -5.81 2.23 12.76
N VAL A 225 -6.20 3.40 12.29
CA VAL A 225 -6.96 3.59 11.05
C VAL A 225 -6.09 4.31 10.02
N ILE A 226 -5.95 3.74 8.84
CA ILE A 226 -5.40 4.40 7.66
C ILE A 226 -6.60 4.78 6.79
N ASP A 227 -6.84 6.08 6.66
CA ASP A 227 -7.97 6.65 5.95
C ASP A 227 -7.50 7.21 4.61
N GLY A 228 -7.92 6.54 3.54
CA GLY A 228 -7.53 6.86 2.17
C GLY A 228 -8.31 8.04 1.56
N GLU A 229 -9.32 8.60 2.23
CA GLU A 229 -10.26 9.58 1.65
C GLU A 229 -9.57 10.80 1.01
N ASN A 230 -8.37 11.18 1.48
CA ASN A 230 -7.60 12.30 0.93
C ASN A 230 -6.72 11.94 -0.28
N MET A 231 -6.73 10.69 -0.76
CA MET A 231 -5.91 10.23 -1.88
C MET A 231 -6.55 10.55 -3.23
N PRO A 232 -5.75 10.62 -4.32
CA PRO A 232 -6.28 10.65 -5.68
C PRO A 232 -7.24 9.48 -5.94
N HIS A 233 -8.20 9.69 -6.83
CA HIS A 233 -9.10 8.64 -7.32
C HIS A 233 -9.92 7.94 -6.23
N THR A 234 -10.30 8.67 -5.19
CA THR A 234 -10.92 8.12 -3.98
C THR A 234 -12.21 8.87 -3.61
N PRO A 235 -13.37 8.48 -4.17
CA PRO A 235 -13.52 7.58 -5.31
C PRO A 235 -13.21 8.24 -6.65
N ALA A 236 -12.81 7.43 -7.64
CA ALA A 236 -12.79 7.84 -9.04
C ALA A 236 -14.23 7.99 -9.58
N PRO A 237 -14.46 8.87 -10.58
CA PRO A 237 -15.76 9.00 -11.23
C PRO A 237 -16.14 7.72 -12.00
N VAL A 238 -17.44 7.54 -12.27
CA VAL A 238 -17.97 6.44 -13.10
C VAL A 238 -17.20 6.34 -14.43
N GLY A 239 -16.77 5.13 -14.78
CA GLY A 239 -15.96 4.85 -15.97
C GLY A 239 -14.49 5.26 -15.87
N GLY A 240 -14.06 5.83 -14.73
CA GLY A 240 -12.67 6.19 -14.48
C GLY A 240 -11.73 4.98 -14.42
N SER A 241 -10.44 5.26 -14.43
CA SER A 241 -9.38 4.30 -14.14
C SER A 241 -8.45 4.86 -13.08
N ILE A 242 -7.83 3.96 -12.31
CA ILE A 242 -6.84 4.31 -11.28
C ILE A 242 -5.47 3.91 -11.86
N PRO A 243 -4.52 4.85 -11.98
CA PRO A 243 -3.15 4.52 -12.37
C PRO A 243 -2.59 3.43 -11.48
N ARG A 244 -1.89 2.45 -12.06
CA ARG A 244 -1.42 1.25 -11.32
C ARG A 244 -0.64 1.61 -10.05
N ALA A 245 0.29 2.56 -10.14
CA ALA A 245 1.10 3.02 -9.02
C ALA A 245 0.30 3.74 -7.91
N GLU A 246 -0.93 4.19 -8.22
CA GLU A 246 -1.83 4.91 -7.30
C GLU A 246 -2.93 4.00 -6.73
N ARG A 247 -2.95 2.71 -7.10
CA ARG A 247 -3.90 1.75 -6.53
C ARG A 247 -3.54 1.41 -5.09
N GLY A 248 -4.57 1.31 -4.25
CA GLY A 248 -4.47 0.98 -2.83
C GLY A 248 -4.13 2.16 -1.94
N ALA A 249 -4.75 2.25 -0.77
CA ALA A 249 -4.24 3.09 0.30
C ALA A 249 -2.85 2.61 0.77
N ILE A 250 -2.65 1.29 0.69
CA ILE A 250 -1.34 0.65 0.72
C ILE A 250 -1.09 0.02 -0.66
N HIS A 251 -0.06 0.49 -1.35
CA HIS A 251 0.50 -0.11 -2.54
C HIS A 251 1.75 -0.90 -2.16
N ILE A 252 1.78 -2.19 -2.49
CA ILE A 252 2.88 -3.07 -2.12
C ILE A 252 3.37 -3.89 -3.31
N GLU A 253 4.66 -3.78 -3.57
CA GLU A 253 5.41 -4.60 -4.54
C GLU A 253 6.60 -5.31 -3.87
N GLY A 254 6.93 -4.94 -2.63
CA GLY A 254 8.01 -5.57 -1.88
C GLY A 254 7.64 -6.93 -1.32
N ASP A 255 8.61 -7.84 -1.30
CA ASP A 255 8.52 -9.17 -0.71
C ASP A 255 8.77 -9.16 0.80
N TRP A 256 8.35 -10.24 1.47
CA TRP A 256 8.63 -10.49 2.90
C TRP A 256 8.13 -9.40 3.84
N TRP A 257 6.97 -8.82 3.54
CA TRP A 257 6.27 -7.91 4.45
C TRP A 257 5.33 -8.65 5.39
N ARG A 258 5.06 -8.04 6.54
CA ARG A 258 4.00 -8.44 7.46
C ARG A 258 3.17 -7.22 7.82
N LEU A 259 1.92 -7.15 7.36
CA LEU A 259 0.96 -6.11 7.73
C LEU A 259 0.02 -6.70 8.78
N VAL A 260 0.00 -6.12 9.99
CA VAL A 260 -0.67 -6.74 11.14
C VAL A 260 -1.55 -5.76 11.92
N GLY A 261 -2.82 -6.11 12.13
CA GLY A 261 -3.68 -5.38 13.08
C GLY A 261 -4.04 -3.96 12.65
N LEU A 262 -4.11 -3.70 11.34
CA LEU A 262 -4.40 -2.39 10.78
C LEU A 262 -5.85 -2.34 10.28
N GLU A 263 -6.51 -1.21 10.47
CA GLU A 263 -7.77 -0.90 9.81
C GLU A 263 -7.51 0.07 8.65
N ILE A 264 -7.97 -0.28 7.45
CA ILE A 264 -7.80 0.53 6.24
C ILE A 264 -9.19 0.83 5.66
N VAL A 265 -9.46 2.12 5.47
CA VAL A 265 -10.78 2.62 5.06
C VAL A 265 -10.67 3.63 3.94
N HIS A 266 -11.76 3.74 3.17
CA HIS A 266 -11.92 4.76 2.14
C HIS A 266 -10.73 4.85 1.18
N GLY A 267 -9.99 3.78 0.93
CA GLY A 267 -8.93 3.77 -0.07
C GLY A 267 -9.47 3.54 -1.48
N PRO A 268 -8.71 3.87 -2.53
CA PRO A 268 -9.04 3.46 -3.89
C PRO A 268 -9.05 1.92 -4.02
N TYR A 269 -8.23 1.25 -3.21
CA TYR A 269 -8.38 -0.10 -2.68
C TYR A 269 -7.92 0.00 -1.21
N ALA A 270 -8.20 -0.93 -0.31
CA ALA A 270 -7.51 -0.87 0.98
C ALA A 270 -6.03 -1.26 0.79
N VAL A 271 -5.78 -2.43 0.21
CA VAL A 271 -4.44 -2.91 -0.18
C VAL A 271 -4.45 -3.33 -1.65
N PHE A 272 -3.53 -2.79 -2.44
CA PHE A 272 -3.20 -3.29 -3.77
C PHE A 272 -1.79 -3.88 -3.75
N ALA A 273 -1.70 -5.19 -3.93
CA ALA A 273 -0.49 -5.97 -3.84
C ALA A 273 -0.17 -6.62 -5.18
N LEU A 274 1.06 -6.44 -5.64
CA LEU A 274 1.42 -6.72 -7.01
C LEU A 274 2.78 -7.39 -7.07
N ASP A 275 2.83 -8.56 -7.73
CA ASP A 275 4.06 -9.34 -7.87
C ASP A 275 4.71 -9.66 -6.50
N VAL A 276 3.90 -9.75 -5.43
CA VAL A 276 4.38 -9.88 -4.05
C VAL A 276 4.57 -11.33 -3.64
N ASN A 277 5.64 -11.60 -2.91
CA ASN A 277 5.97 -12.94 -2.45
C ASN A 277 6.25 -13.00 -0.97
N ASN A 278 5.81 -14.08 -0.34
CA ASN A 278 6.04 -14.37 1.08
C ASN A 278 5.53 -13.26 2.04
N THR A 279 4.49 -12.55 1.63
CA THR A 279 3.88 -11.47 2.43
C THR A 279 2.74 -12.00 3.29
N VAL A 280 2.63 -11.48 4.51
CA VAL A 280 1.58 -11.83 5.47
C VAL A 280 0.67 -10.63 5.73
N PHE A 281 -0.62 -10.82 5.51
CA PHE A 281 -1.68 -9.90 5.90
C PHE A 281 -2.45 -10.54 7.06
N ASP A 282 -2.23 -10.09 8.29
CA ASP A 282 -2.76 -10.73 9.51
C ASP A 282 -3.66 -9.77 10.30
N ARG A 283 -4.90 -10.18 10.60
CA ARG A 283 -5.86 -9.38 11.39
C ARG A 283 -6.05 -7.97 10.84
N LEU A 284 -6.12 -7.85 9.52
CA LEU A 284 -6.48 -6.60 8.88
C LEU A 284 -8.00 -6.43 8.92
N VAL A 285 -8.44 -5.18 9.03
CA VAL A 285 -9.81 -4.76 8.78
C VAL A 285 -9.81 -3.87 7.55
N THR A 286 -10.43 -4.29 6.46
CA THR A 286 -10.51 -3.49 5.22
C THR A 286 -11.96 -3.17 4.93
N ARG A 287 -12.38 -1.93 5.20
CA ARG A 287 -13.79 -1.57 5.10
C ARG A 287 -14.07 -0.27 4.39
N ASP A 288 -15.24 -0.22 3.77
CA ASP A 288 -15.76 1.00 3.15
C ASP A 288 -14.81 1.60 2.09
N ASN A 289 -13.94 0.79 1.49
CA ASN A 289 -13.05 1.22 0.42
C ASN A 289 -13.81 1.36 -0.90
N TYR A 290 -13.26 2.16 -1.81
CA TYR A 290 -13.84 2.47 -3.12
C TYR A 290 -13.45 1.48 -4.23
N GLU A 291 -12.80 0.38 -3.85
CA GLU A 291 -12.70 -0.88 -4.57
C GLU A 291 -12.45 -1.98 -3.52
N SER A 292 -11.84 -3.10 -3.88
CA SER A 292 -11.66 -4.28 -3.06
C SER A 292 -10.90 -3.98 -1.78
N GLY A 293 -11.21 -4.75 -0.73
CA GLY A 293 -10.49 -4.66 0.53
C GLY A 293 -9.01 -5.00 0.35
N ILE A 294 -8.70 -6.18 -0.18
CA ILE A 294 -7.34 -6.54 -0.58
C ILE A 294 -7.41 -7.08 -2.01
N GLN A 295 -6.52 -6.60 -2.88
CA GLN A 295 -6.30 -7.15 -4.20
C GLN A 295 -4.85 -7.61 -4.37
N ILE A 296 -4.64 -8.89 -4.68
CA ILE A 296 -3.33 -9.49 -4.98
C ILE A 296 -3.31 -9.88 -6.46
N GLN A 297 -2.30 -9.43 -7.21
CA GLN A 297 -2.16 -9.67 -8.66
C GLN A 297 -0.75 -10.09 -9.07
N GLY A 298 -0.61 -10.48 -10.35
CA GLY A 298 0.69 -10.75 -10.96
C GLY A 298 1.33 -12.04 -10.45
N ALA A 299 2.67 -12.09 -10.50
CA ALA A 299 3.49 -13.21 -10.07
C ALA A 299 3.62 -13.23 -8.53
N SER A 300 2.53 -13.59 -7.86
CA SER A 300 2.40 -13.51 -6.40
C SER A 300 2.34 -14.89 -5.76
N SER A 301 3.37 -15.28 -5.00
CA SER A 301 3.48 -16.62 -4.38
C SER A 301 3.66 -16.60 -2.86
N ASN A 302 3.23 -17.66 -2.19
CA ASN A 302 3.43 -17.89 -0.75
C ASN A 302 2.87 -16.77 0.16
N ASN A 303 1.87 -16.03 -0.31
CA ASN A 303 1.23 -15.00 0.49
C ASN A 303 0.19 -15.60 1.42
N ARG A 304 0.02 -14.98 2.60
CA ARG A 304 -0.89 -15.46 3.64
C ARG A 304 -1.83 -14.35 4.05
N VAL A 305 -3.12 -14.50 3.74
CA VAL A 305 -4.19 -13.66 4.25
C VAL A 305 -4.85 -14.40 5.43
N VAL A 306 -4.65 -13.89 6.64
CA VAL A 306 -5.03 -14.57 7.88
C VAL A 306 -5.90 -13.66 8.73
N ASN A 307 -7.05 -14.16 9.17
CA ASN A 307 -7.95 -13.45 10.08
C ASN A 307 -8.41 -12.08 9.56
N LEU A 308 -8.59 -11.94 8.24
CA LEU A 308 -9.08 -10.73 7.58
C LEU A 308 -10.57 -10.49 7.88
N ASP A 309 -10.93 -9.27 8.24
CA ASP A 309 -12.30 -8.77 8.15
C ASP A 309 -12.41 -7.77 6.99
N SER A 310 -13.20 -8.07 5.97
CA SER A 310 -13.35 -7.19 4.82
C SER A 310 -14.81 -6.95 4.46
N TYR A 311 -15.24 -5.69 4.51
CA TYR A 311 -16.66 -5.37 4.39
C TYR A 311 -17.02 -3.98 3.92
N GLY A 312 -18.20 -3.83 3.34
CA GLY A 312 -18.71 -2.52 2.93
C GLY A 312 -17.94 -1.89 1.77
N ASN A 313 -17.01 -2.63 1.17
CA ASN A 313 -16.23 -2.18 0.03
C ASN A 313 -17.13 -2.08 -1.21
N ARG A 314 -16.93 -1.04 -2.02
CA ARG A 314 -17.80 -0.70 -3.14
C ARG A 314 -17.03 -0.03 -4.26
N ASP A 315 -17.33 -0.33 -5.53
CA ASP A 315 -16.71 0.40 -6.65
C ASP A 315 -17.73 1.34 -7.32
N PRO A 316 -17.81 2.62 -6.93
CA PRO A 316 -18.69 3.57 -7.62
C PRO A 316 -18.24 3.85 -9.07
N ARG A 317 -16.98 3.55 -9.43
CA ARG A 317 -16.45 3.71 -10.80
C ARG A 317 -17.08 2.73 -11.77
N LYS A 318 -17.49 1.55 -11.26
CA LYS A 318 -18.05 0.43 -12.03
C LYS A 318 -19.42 -0.01 -11.49
N ASN A 319 -20.19 0.92 -10.93
CA ASN A 319 -21.56 0.66 -10.47
C ASN A 319 -21.69 -0.55 -9.51
N GLY A 320 -20.68 -0.78 -8.67
CA GLY A 320 -20.65 -1.86 -7.69
C GLY A 320 -19.96 -3.14 -8.17
N GLU A 321 -19.61 -3.27 -9.44
CA GLU A 321 -18.76 -4.36 -9.94
C GLU A 321 -17.29 -4.16 -9.50
N SER A 322 -16.53 -5.24 -9.32
CA SER A 322 -15.09 -5.30 -8.97
C SER A 322 -14.67 -5.08 -7.52
N ALA A 323 -15.52 -4.53 -6.64
CA ALA A 323 -15.16 -4.35 -5.23
C ALA A 323 -15.49 -5.58 -4.39
N ASP A 324 -14.51 -6.46 -4.29
CA ASP A 324 -14.57 -7.70 -3.52
C ASP A 324 -14.13 -7.48 -2.07
N GLY A 325 -14.54 -8.37 -1.17
CA GLY A 325 -13.91 -8.44 0.15
C GLY A 325 -12.41 -8.76 0.04
N LEU A 326 -12.09 -9.78 -0.75
CA LEU A 326 -10.73 -10.21 -1.07
C LEU A 326 -10.65 -10.68 -2.52
N ALA A 327 -9.77 -10.04 -3.29
CA ALA A 327 -9.45 -10.44 -4.65
C ALA A 327 -8.02 -10.98 -4.74
N ILE A 328 -7.86 -12.20 -5.25
CA ILE A 328 -6.55 -12.75 -5.68
C ILE A 328 -6.73 -13.11 -7.15
N LYS A 329 -6.57 -12.12 -8.03
CA LYS A 329 -7.04 -12.15 -9.42
C LYS A 329 -5.96 -11.68 -10.39
N GLU A 330 -6.11 -12.03 -11.67
CA GLU A 330 -5.22 -11.57 -12.76
C GLU A 330 -3.74 -11.86 -12.47
N GLY A 331 -3.37 -13.14 -12.35
CA GLY A 331 -2.00 -13.50 -11.98
C GLY A 331 -1.72 -14.98 -11.87
N SER A 332 -0.56 -15.30 -11.31
CA SER A 332 -0.10 -16.66 -11.06
C SER A 332 0.83 -16.71 -9.84
N GLY A 333 1.04 -17.89 -9.28
CA GLY A 333 1.91 -18.09 -8.12
C GLY A 333 1.33 -19.08 -7.12
N THR A 334 2.16 -20.00 -6.64
CA THR A 334 1.72 -21.11 -5.79
C THR A 334 1.91 -20.79 -4.30
N GLY A 335 1.27 -21.57 -3.44
CA GLY A 335 1.45 -21.47 -1.99
C GLY A 335 0.66 -20.35 -1.32
N ASN A 336 -0.21 -19.64 -2.05
CA ASN A 336 -1.09 -18.63 -1.46
C ASN A 336 -2.16 -19.28 -0.57
N VAL A 337 -2.37 -18.72 0.61
CA VAL A 337 -3.31 -19.23 1.63
C VAL A 337 -4.20 -18.11 2.13
N VAL A 338 -5.50 -18.39 2.18
CA VAL A 338 -6.53 -17.59 2.86
C VAL A 338 -7.10 -18.41 4.02
N ARG A 339 -7.02 -17.88 5.24
CA ARG A 339 -7.49 -18.57 6.44
C ARG A 339 -8.19 -17.62 7.40
N GLY A 340 -9.37 -17.97 7.90
CA GLY A 340 -10.03 -17.16 8.93
C GLY A 340 -10.65 -15.86 8.41
N ALA A 341 -10.83 -15.72 7.08
CA ALA A 341 -11.37 -14.51 6.49
C ALA A 341 -12.88 -14.40 6.73
N ARG A 342 -13.37 -13.19 6.97
CA ARG A 342 -14.79 -12.84 7.04
C ARG A 342 -15.05 -11.73 6.03
N LEU A 343 -15.90 -12.01 5.04
CA LEU A 343 -16.05 -11.19 3.84
C LEU A 343 -17.53 -10.86 3.67
N TRP A 344 -17.96 -9.63 3.98
CA TRP A 344 -19.38 -9.34 4.01
C TRP A 344 -19.81 -7.98 3.51
N ASN A 345 -21.03 -7.90 3.01
CA ASN A 345 -21.62 -6.66 2.53
C ASN A 345 -20.73 -5.89 1.54
N ASN A 346 -19.89 -6.59 0.78
CA ASN A 346 -19.14 -5.99 -0.33
C ASN A 346 -20.09 -5.88 -1.55
N SER A 347 -19.84 -4.89 -2.41
CA SER A 347 -20.74 -4.63 -3.54
C SER A 347 -20.66 -5.70 -4.61
N ASP A 348 -19.50 -6.33 -4.80
CA ASP A 348 -19.36 -7.42 -5.76
C ASP A 348 -19.43 -8.76 -5.03
N ASP A 349 -18.33 -9.51 -4.91
CA ASP A 349 -18.30 -10.78 -4.20
C ASP A 349 -17.67 -10.66 -2.80
N GLY A 350 -17.87 -11.71 -2.00
CA GLY A 350 -17.06 -11.88 -0.79
C GLY A 350 -15.58 -12.08 -1.17
N LEU A 351 -15.33 -13.02 -2.07
CA LEU A 351 -14.01 -13.39 -2.56
C LEU A 351 -14.03 -13.63 -4.07
N ASP A 352 -13.00 -13.17 -4.76
CA ASP A 352 -12.81 -13.40 -6.20
C ASP A 352 -11.39 -13.87 -6.57
N PHE A 353 -11.30 -15.02 -7.24
CA PHE A 353 -10.07 -15.57 -7.82
C PHE A 353 -9.99 -15.44 -9.36
N TRP A 354 -10.73 -14.51 -9.94
CA TRP A 354 -10.83 -14.31 -11.39
C TRP A 354 -9.46 -14.29 -12.09
N MET A 355 -9.26 -15.18 -13.06
CA MET A 355 -8.02 -15.28 -13.84
C MET A 355 -6.73 -15.47 -13.01
N PHE A 356 -6.79 -16.07 -11.82
CA PHE A 356 -5.58 -16.48 -11.11
C PHE A 356 -5.24 -17.94 -11.44
N GLU A 357 -4.11 -18.15 -12.11
CA GLU A 357 -3.78 -19.41 -12.79
C GLU A 357 -3.26 -20.52 -11.86
N SER A 358 -2.99 -20.19 -10.60
CA SER A 358 -2.35 -21.10 -9.65
C SER A 358 -3.27 -21.51 -8.49
N PRO A 359 -3.11 -22.73 -7.94
CA PRO A 359 -3.89 -23.18 -6.79
C PRO A 359 -3.77 -22.25 -5.58
N ILE A 360 -4.92 -22.01 -4.94
CA ILE A 360 -5.04 -21.25 -3.69
C ILE A 360 -5.72 -22.17 -2.67
N LEU A 361 -5.22 -22.17 -1.44
CA LEU A 361 -5.88 -22.81 -0.32
C LEU A 361 -6.73 -21.79 0.43
N LEU A 362 -8.05 -22.02 0.47
CA LEU A 362 -9.01 -21.27 1.26
C LEU A 362 -9.55 -22.17 2.36
N GLU A 363 -9.47 -21.72 3.62
CA GLU A 363 -10.00 -22.50 4.73
C GLU A 363 -10.56 -21.66 5.87
N ASN A 364 -11.49 -22.25 6.63
CA ASN A 364 -12.03 -21.64 7.85
C ASN A 364 -12.50 -20.20 7.60
N SER A 365 -13.24 -19.94 6.52
CA SER A 365 -13.60 -18.59 6.10
C SER A 365 -15.10 -18.44 5.86
N LEU A 366 -15.58 -17.21 5.95
CA LEU A 366 -17.00 -16.86 5.91
C LEU A 366 -17.24 -15.79 4.84
N ALA A 367 -18.33 -15.93 4.08
CA ALA A 367 -18.79 -14.89 3.15
C ALA A 367 -20.31 -14.70 3.22
N TRP A 368 -20.78 -13.49 3.49
CA TRP A 368 -22.23 -13.24 3.59
C TRP A 368 -22.68 -11.85 3.16
N GLY A 369 -23.93 -11.75 2.68
CA GLY A 369 -24.51 -10.46 2.35
C GLY A 369 -23.82 -9.70 1.20
N ASN A 370 -22.97 -10.35 0.41
CA ASN A 370 -22.28 -9.69 -0.70
C ASN A 370 -23.25 -9.50 -1.89
N GLY A 371 -23.00 -8.50 -2.74
CA GLY A 371 -23.78 -8.25 -3.96
C GLY A 371 -25.04 -7.42 -3.83
N PHE A 372 -25.30 -6.78 -2.68
CA PHE A 372 -26.44 -5.88 -2.54
C PHE A 372 -26.02 -4.42 -2.67
N ASN A 373 -26.79 -3.67 -3.44
CA ASN A 373 -26.64 -2.22 -3.56
C ASN A 373 -27.06 -1.52 -2.26
N ARG A 374 -26.10 -1.27 -1.37
CA ARG A 374 -26.31 -0.55 -0.09
C ARG A 374 -26.03 0.95 -0.18
N TRP A 375 -25.51 1.40 -1.32
CA TRP A 375 -24.98 2.75 -1.49
C TRP A 375 -25.73 3.55 -2.55
N ASN A 376 -26.85 3.03 -3.05
CA ASN A 376 -27.65 3.64 -4.12
C ASN A 376 -26.83 3.95 -5.38
N LEU A 377 -25.90 3.05 -5.74
CA LEU A 377 -25.15 3.18 -6.99
C LEU A 377 -26.11 3.01 -8.18
N PRO A 378 -26.04 3.87 -9.21
CA PRO A 378 -26.87 3.74 -10.40
C PRO A 378 -26.47 2.49 -11.19
N ASP A 379 -27.41 1.90 -11.93
CA ASP A 379 -27.17 0.77 -12.84
C ASP A 379 -26.30 -0.34 -12.23
N TYR A 380 -26.68 -0.76 -11.02
CA TYR A 380 -25.87 -1.65 -10.19
C TYR A 380 -25.60 -3.00 -10.84
N THR A 381 -24.31 -3.40 -10.87
CA THR A 381 -23.82 -4.58 -11.59
C THR A 381 -22.94 -5.51 -10.73
N GLY A 382 -23.05 -5.47 -9.40
CA GLY A 382 -22.34 -6.44 -8.56
C GLY A 382 -22.86 -7.88 -8.76
N ASP A 383 -21.96 -8.86 -8.80
CA ASP A 383 -22.26 -10.27 -9.08
C ASP A 383 -22.82 -11.02 -7.87
N GLY A 384 -22.34 -10.71 -6.65
CA GLY A 384 -23.00 -11.15 -5.42
C GLY A 384 -22.85 -12.61 -5.02
N ASN A 385 -21.68 -13.20 -5.26
CA ASN A 385 -21.34 -14.53 -4.76
C ASN A 385 -20.61 -14.46 -3.42
N GLY A 386 -20.71 -15.54 -2.63
CA GLY A 386 -19.88 -15.70 -1.44
C GLY A 386 -18.41 -15.91 -1.81
N PHE A 387 -18.14 -16.97 -2.58
CA PHE A 387 -16.80 -17.35 -3.03
C PHE A 387 -16.80 -17.65 -4.53
N LYS A 388 -16.21 -16.73 -5.31
CA LYS A 388 -15.99 -16.86 -6.76
C LYS A 388 -14.58 -17.42 -7.01
N LEU A 389 -14.50 -18.66 -7.50
CA LEU A 389 -13.27 -19.46 -7.54
C LEU A 389 -12.57 -19.46 -8.91
N GLY A 390 -12.76 -18.41 -9.70
CA GLY A 390 -12.03 -18.22 -10.95
C GLY A 390 -12.80 -17.41 -11.98
N GLY A 391 -12.48 -17.62 -13.26
CA GLY A 391 -12.97 -16.75 -14.32
C GLY A 391 -12.38 -17.07 -15.68
N ASN A 392 -13.09 -16.67 -16.74
CA ASN A 392 -12.56 -16.55 -18.10
C ASN A 392 -11.94 -17.84 -18.70
N GLY A 393 -12.38 -19.03 -18.27
CA GLY A 393 -11.84 -20.29 -18.79
C GLY A 393 -10.44 -20.64 -18.26
N VAL A 394 -9.91 -19.87 -17.30
CA VAL A 394 -8.58 -20.11 -16.72
C VAL A 394 -8.66 -21.25 -15.72
N ALA A 395 -7.86 -22.30 -15.95
CA ALA A 395 -7.85 -23.49 -15.12
C ALA A 395 -6.95 -23.32 -13.89
N ALA A 396 -7.52 -23.42 -12.69
CA ALA A 396 -6.77 -23.48 -11.45
C ALA A 396 -7.43 -24.42 -10.43
N ASN A 397 -6.63 -25.23 -9.74
CA ASN A 397 -7.14 -26.28 -8.86
C ASN A 397 -7.19 -25.81 -7.39
N HIS A 398 -8.08 -24.87 -7.09
CA HIS A 398 -8.21 -24.36 -5.71
C HIS A 398 -8.73 -25.44 -4.75
N THR A 399 -8.32 -25.34 -3.49
CA THR A 399 -8.87 -26.14 -2.39
C THR A 399 -9.63 -25.22 -1.45
N VAL A 400 -10.90 -25.54 -1.19
CA VAL A 400 -11.75 -24.82 -0.25
C VAL A 400 -12.21 -25.79 0.82
N ARG A 401 -11.96 -25.47 2.09
CA ARG A 401 -12.41 -26.31 3.20
C ARG A 401 -13.03 -25.54 4.34
N ASN A 402 -13.96 -26.19 5.03
CA ASN A 402 -14.50 -25.71 6.29
C ASN A 402 -14.96 -24.24 6.25
N SER A 403 -15.66 -23.84 5.19
CA SER A 403 -16.04 -22.45 4.94
C SER A 403 -17.55 -22.30 4.76
N MET A 404 -18.10 -21.14 5.12
CA MET A 404 -19.54 -20.88 5.08
C MET A 404 -19.88 -19.71 4.16
N ALA A 405 -20.88 -19.88 3.30
CA ALA A 405 -21.45 -18.81 2.48
C ALA A 405 -22.96 -18.68 2.72
N TRP A 406 -23.45 -17.50 3.10
CA TRP A 406 -24.89 -17.32 3.31
C TRP A 406 -25.45 -15.95 2.97
N GLY A 407 -26.71 -15.92 2.55
CA GLY A 407 -27.44 -14.67 2.31
C GLY A 407 -26.74 -13.71 1.35
N ASN A 408 -25.94 -14.22 0.40
CA ASN A 408 -25.39 -13.40 -0.68
C ASN A 408 -26.49 -13.13 -1.73
N ALA A 409 -26.32 -12.11 -2.57
CA ALA A 409 -27.34 -11.70 -3.53
C ALA A 409 -27.58 -12.72 -4.66
N VAL A 410 -26.59 -13.58 -4.93
CA VAL A 410 -26.68 -14.62 -5.97
C VAL A 410 -26.33 -15.99 -5.41
N GLY A 411 -25.05 -16.33 -5.27
CA GLY A 411 -24.60 -17.69 -5.02
C GLY A 411 -23.77 -17.87 -3.75
N GLY A 412 -23.61 -19.13 -3.33
CA GLY A 412 -22.65 -19.50 -2.29
C GLY A 412 -21.23 -19.62 -2.84
N PHE A 413 -20.91 -20.79 -3.37
CA PHE A 413 -19.62 -21.13 -3.96
C PHE A 413 -19.79 -21.35 -5.46
N ILE A 414 -18.96 -20.73 -6.30
CA ILE A 414 -19.09 -20.82 -7.76
C ILE A 414 -17.72 -21.02 -8.43
N ASP A 415 -17.63 -21.94 -9.39
CA ASP A 415 -16.42 -22.14 -10.21
C ASP A 415 -16.12 -20.98 -11.15
N ASN A 416 -17.16 -20.23 -11.50
CA ASN A 416 -17.16 -19.08 -12.38
C ASN A 416 -16.40 -19.32 -13.69
N ASN A 417 -16.67 -20.45 -14.35
CA ASN A 417 -16.00 -20.83 -15.59
C ASN A 417 -14.49 -21.10 -15.44
N ASN A 418 -14.03 -21.43 -14.24
CA ASN A 418 -12.74 -22.11 -14.04
C ASN A 418 -12.92 -23.61 -14.36
N PRO A 419 -12.31 -24.16 -15.41
CA PRO A 419 -12.46 -25.58 -15.76
C PRO A 419 -11.59 -26.50 -14.87
N GLY A 420 -10.93 -25.96 -13.86
CA GLY A 420 -10.03 -26.66 -12.96
C GLY A 420 -10.69 -27.76 -12.14
N ARG A 421 -9.86 -28.44 -11.35
CA ARG A 421 -10.24 -29.55 -10.48
C ARG A 421 -10.25 -29.09 -9.03
N HIS A 422 -11.28 -28.35 -8.64
CA HIS A 422 -11.38 -27.87 -7.27
C HIS A 422 -11.61 -29.02 -6.30
N ALA A 423 -11.08 -28.89 -5.08
CA ALA A 423 -11.42 -29.75 -3.95
C ALA A 423 -12.24 -28.92 -2.95
N ILE A 424 -13.53 -29.23 -2.81
CA ILE A 424 -14.46 -28.50 -1.94
C ILE A 424 -14.94 -29.43 -0.83
N ASP A 425 -14.51 -29.18 0.40
CA ASP A 425 -14.66 -30.12 1.50
C ASP A 425 -15.25 -29.47 2.75
N HIS A 426 -16.26 -30.09 3.35
CA HIS A 426 -16.93 -29.58 4.56
C HIS A 426 -17.32 -28.10 4.48
N CYS A 427 -17.84 -27.63 3.35
CA CYS A 427 -18.34 -26.27 3.22
C CYS A 427 -19.85 -26.23 3.44
N THR A 428 -20.37 -25.10 3.93
CA THR A 428 -21.80 -24.88 4.12
C THR A 428 -22.30 -23.69 3.30
N ALA A 429 -23.31 -23.89 2.48
CA ALA A 429 -24.05 -22.83 1.82
C ALA A 429 -25.48 -22.75 2.38
N TRP A 430 -25.90 -21.57 2.83
CA TRP A 430 -27.23 -21.39 3.43
C TRP A 430 -27.95 -20.14 2.90
N ASN A 431 -29.22 -20.30 2.51
CA ASN A 431 -30.11 -19.17 2.22
C ASN A 431 -29.55 -18.18 1.16
N ASN A 432 -28.90 -18.68 0.11
CA ASN A 432 -28.57 -17.90 -1.08
C ASN A 432 -29.69 -18.09 -2.13
N PRO A 433 -30.15 -17.03 -2.82
CA PRO A 433 -31.26 -17.14 -3.77
C PRO A 433 -30.92 -18.01 -4.99
N GLY A 434 -29.65 -18.11 -5.37
CA GLY A 434 -29.15 -18.99 -6.41
C GLY A 434 -28.64 -20.34 -5.88
N ALA A 435 -27.62 -20.89 -6.53
CA ALA A 435 -27.03 -22.16 -6.13
C ALA A 435 -26.17 -22.00 -4.86
N GLY A 436 -26.29 -22.95 -3.93
CA GLY A 436 -25.34 -23.07 -2.83
C GLY A 436 -23.94 -23.42 -3.33
N PHE A 437 -23.88 -24.36 -4.28
CA PHE A 437 -22.65 -24.80 -4.94
C PHE A 437 -22.88 -24.86 -6.46
N ASP A 438 -22.27 -23.97 -7.23
CA ASP A 438 -22.26 -24.02 -8.70
C ASP A 438 -20.89 -24.42 -9.22
N PHE A 439 -20.77 -25.70 -9.54
CA PHE A 439 -19.59 -26.32 -10.15
C PHE A 439 -19.99 -26.97 -11.48
N SER A 440 -20.80 -26.24 -12.26
CA SER A 440 -21.34 -26.69 -13.55
C SER A 440 -20.33 -26.70 -14.69
N ARG A 441 -19.22 -25.95 -14.56
CA ARG A 441 -18.23 -25.69 -15.61
C ARG A 441 -16.82 -26.18 -15.26
N SER A 442 -16.65 -26.77 -14.09
CA SER A 442 -15.38 -27.35 -13.59
C SER A 442 -15.40 -28.88 -13.56
N SER A 443 -14.25 -29.48 -13.27
CA SER A 443 -14.10 -30.94 -13.04
C SER A 443 -13.73 -31.23 -11.59
N SER A 444 -14.60 -30.76 -10.68
CA SER A 444 -14.32 -30.65 -9.25
C SER A 444 -14.76 -31.86 -8.44
N THR A 445 -14.18 -32.02 -7.25
CA THR A 445 -14.57 -33.01 -6.25
C THR A 445 -15.16 -32.29 -5.05
N LEU A 446 -16.42 -32.57 -4.73
CA LEU A 446 -17.15 -31.98 -3.61
C LEU A 446 -17.44 -33.05 -2.55
N THR A 447 -16.92 -32.90 -1.33
CA THR A 447 -17.13 -33.87 -0.24
C THR A 447 -17.73 -33.25 1.01
N LYS A 448 -18.72 -33.95 1.58
CA LYS A 448 -19.30 -33.61 2.88
C LYS A 448 -19.79 -32.16 3.01
N ASN A 449 -20.28 -31.57 1.91
CA ASN A 449 -20.80 -30.20 1.91
C ASN A 449 -22.29 -30.13 2.28
N LEU A 450 -22.67 -29.07 2.99
CA LEU A 450 -24.03 -28.81 3.43
C LEU A 450 -24.65 -27.68 2.61
N ALA A 451 -25.78 -27.94 1.95
CA ALA A 451 -26.57 -26.92 1.27
C ALA A 451 -27.99 -26.92 1.84
N VAL A 452 -28.43 -25.82 2.43
CA VAL A 452 -29.76 -25.71 3.06
C VAL A 452 -30.42 -24.40 2.65
N ALA A 453 -31.68 -24.47 2.22
CA ALA A 453 -32.51 -23.31 1.86
C ALA A 453 -31.92 -22.39 0.77
N ASN A 454 -30.99 -22.88 -0.07
CA ASN A 454 -30.59 -22.17 -1.27
C ASN A 454 -31.62 -22.40 -2.40
N GLY A 455 -31.68 -21.52 -3.39
CA GLY A 455 -32.55 -21.71 -4.56
C GLY A 455 -32.30 -23.04 -5.27
N THR A 456 -31.03 -23.41 -5.39
CA THR A 456 -30.59 -24.76 -5.79
C THR A 456 -29.52 -25.25 -4.82
N ALA A 457 -29.60 -26.51 -4.37
CA ALA A 457 -28.59 -27.05 -3.45
C ALA A 457 -27.19 -27.10 -4.11
N ALA A 458 -27.10 -27.74 -5.27
CA ALA A 458 -25.90 -27.79 -6.10
C ALA A 458 -26.25 -27.87 -7.59
N SER A 459 -25.47 -27.18 -8.42
CA SER A 459 -25.45 -27.29 -9.88
C SER A 459 -24.09 -27.89 -10.27
N LEU A 460 -24.08 -29.12 -10.75
CA LEU A 460 -22.84 -29.86 -11.04
C LEU A 460 -22.76 -30.21 -12.53
N GLY A 461 -21.58 -30.01 -13.11
CA GLY A 461 -21.28 -30.43 -14.47
C GLY A 461 -21.10 -31.95 -14.53
N SER A 462 -21.13 -32.52 -15.73
CA SER A 462 -21.00 -33.97 -15.93
C SER A 462 -19.66 -34.55 -15.43
N THR A 463 -18.64 -33.71 -15.25
CA THR A 463 -17.31 -34.09 -14.77
C THR A 463 -17.05 -33.66 -13.32
N SER A 464 -17.96 -32.93 -12.68
CA SER A 464 -17.89 -32.61 -11.25
C SER A 464 -18.62 -33.69 -10.45
N THR A 465 -17.97 -34.23 -9.43
CA THR A 465 -18.44 -35.41 -8.68
C THR A 465 -18.18 -35.26 -7.19
N GLY A 466 -18.53 -36.29 -6.42
CA GLY A 466 -18.24 -36.33 -4.99
C GLY A 466 -19.24 -37.14 -4.20
N SER A 467 -19.12 -37.12 -2.87
CA SER A 467 -19.98 -37.91 -1.98
C SER A 467 -20.09 -37.30 -0.59
N GLY A 468 -21.05 -37.78 0.20
CA GLY A 468 -21.30 -37.28 1.55
C GLY A 468 -21.89 -35.87 1.62
N ASN A 469 -22.15 -35.22 0.47
CA ASN A 469 -22.84 -33.94 0.46
C ASN A 469 -24.32 -34.13 0.80
N SER A 470 -24.92 -33.11 1.40
CA SER A 470 -26.36 -33.06 1.73
C SER A 470 -27.27 -33.46 0.55
N TRP A 471 -26.96 -33.05 -0.68
CA TRP A 471 -27.72 -33.40 -1.89
C TRP A 471 -27.46 -34.82 -2.43
N ASN A 472 -26.36 -35.47 -2.01
CA ASN A 472 -26.13 -36.89 -2.33
C ASN A 472 -26.75 -37.81 -1.29
N ILE A 473 -26.67 -37.43 -0.01
CA ILE A 473 -27.24 -38.19 1.10
C ILE A 473 -28.79 -38.12 1.05
N GLY A 474 -29.34 -36.99 0.63
CA GLY A 474 -30.78 -36.76 0.60
C GLY A 474 -31.36 -36.48 2.00
N GLY A 475 -32.69 -36.32 2.06
CA GLY A 475 -33.42 -36.00 3.29
C GLY A 475 -33.50 -34.50 3.60
N THR A 476 -34.10 -34.17 4.75
CA THR A 476 -34.27 -32.81 5.23
C THR A 476 -33.22 -32.48 6.29
N TRP A 477 -32.58 -31.32 6.16
CA TRP A 477 -31.48 -30.89 7.01
C TRP A 477 -31.92 -29.75 7.95
N SER A 478 -32.35 -30.09 9.17
CA SER A 478 -32.58 -29.11 10.23
C SER A 478 -31.25 -28.62 10.81
N LEU A 479 -31.16 -27.33 11.10
CA LEU A 479 -29.95 -26.69 11.63
C LEU A 479 -30.03 -26.49 13.15
N ALA A 480 -28.93 -26.72 13.85
CA ALA A 480 -28.83 -26.54 15.30
C ALA A 480 -29.01 -25.08 15.72
N SER A 481 -28.55 -24.15 14.89
CA SER A 481 -28.79 -22.72 15.03
C SER A 481 -28.73 -22.04 13.65
N THR A 482 -29.59 -21.04 13.45
CA THR A 482 -29.52 -20.08 12.34
C THR A 482 -29.21 -18.67 12.83
N ASP A 483 -28.80 -18.51 14.09
CA ASP A 483 -28.34 -17.23 14.64
C ASP A 483 -26.83 -17.05 14.37
N PRO A 484 -26.44 -16.06 13.55
CA PRO A 484 -25.03 -15.81 13.23
C PRO A 484 -24.29 -15.01 14.31
N GLY A 485 -24.94 -14.59 15.40
CA GLY A 485 -24.38 -13.63 16.37
C GLY A 485 -22.99 -13.98 16.90
N THR A 486 -22.76 -15.25 17.26
CA THR A 486 -21.45 -15.69 17.78
C THR A 486 -20.36 -15.66 16.70
N ILE A 487 -20.65 -16.15 15.49
CA ILE A 487 -19.62 -16.33 14.45
C ILE A 487 -19.27 -15.00 13.76
N THR A 488 -20.21 -14.05 13.74
CA THR A 488 -20.03 -12.69 13.20
C THR A 488 -19.62 -11.67 14.26
N GLY A 489 -19.66 -12.04 15.54
CA GLY A 489 -19.26 -11.20 16.67
C GLY A 489 -17.74 -10.96 16.77
N PRO A 490 -17.25 -10.49 17.92
CA PRO A 490 -15.81 -10.29 18.12
C PRO A 490 -15.00 -11.56 17.87
N ARG A 491 -13.84 -11.44 17.22
CA ARG A 491 -12.87 -12.53 17.07
C ARG A 491 -12.37 -13.00 18.43
N THR A 492 -11.88 -14.23 18.50
CA THR A 492 -11.13 -14.74 19.67
C THR A 492 -9.83 -13.96 19.85
N ALA A 493 -9.18 -14.11 21.02
CA ALA A 493 -7.93 -13.41 21.32
C ALA A 493 -6.77 -13.73 20.36
N ASP A 494 -6.74 -14.93 19.76
CA ASP A 494 -5.76 -15.31 18.74
C ASP A 494 -6.13 -14.85 17.33
N GLY A 495 -7.27 -14.16 17.18
CA GLY A 495 -7.80 -13.62 15.93
C GLY A 495 -8.67 -14.61 15.14
N SER A 496 -8.80 -15.86 15.57
CA SER A 496 -9.66 -16.83 14.88
C SER A 496 -11.16 -16.50 15.00
N ILE A 497 -11.95 -17.14 14.14
CA ILE A 497 -13.41 -17.05 14.17
C ILE A 497 -13.91 -17.84 15.40
N PRO A 498 -14.81 -17.29 16.23
CA PRO A 498 -15.32 -18.00 17.40
C PRO A 498 -16.06 -19.28 17.04
N SER A 499 -15.91 -20.30 17.90
CA SER A 499 -16.65 -21.54 17.73
C SER A 499 -18.15 -21.32 17.89
N SER A 500 -18.94 -21.94 17.01
CA SER A 500 -20.39 -21.73 16.96
C SER A 500 -21.14 -22.97 16.46
N THR A 501 -22.37 -23.13 16.92
CA THR A 501 -23.35 -24.10 16.41
C THR A 501 -24.09 -23.61 15.15
N PHE A 502 -23.83 -22.37 14.73
CA PHE A 502 -24.39 -21.78 13.53
C PHE A 502 -24.20 -22.69 12.31
N LEU A 503 -25.31 -22.96 11.61
CA LEU A 503 -25.41 -23.79 10.42
C LEU A 503 -24.85 -25.22 10.54
N ARG A 504 -24.77 -25.77 11.75
CA ARG A 504 -24.45 -27.19 11.95
C ARG A 504 -25.71 -28.06 11.82
N PRO A 505 -25.62 -29.27 11.26
CA PRO A 505 -26.74 -30.22 11.30
C PRO A 505 -27.19 -30.53 12.73
N ALA A 506 -28.48 -30.40 13.04
CA ALA A 506 -29.02 -30.65 14.38
C ALA A 506 -28.89 -32.11 14.82
N ASN A 507 -28.78 -33.04 13.86
CA ASN A 507 -28.57 -34.46 14.09
C ASN A 507 -27.09 -34.83 14.33
N GLY A 508 -26.17 -33.86 14.34
CA GLY A 508 -24.74 -34.09 14.58
C GLY A 508 -23.95 -34.68 13.40
N ALA A 509 -24.58 -34.90 12.25
CA ALA A 509 -23.94 -35.46 11.07
C ALA A 509 -22.69 -34.68 10.64
N ASP A 510 -21.65 -35.41 10.21
CA ASP A 510 -20.37 -34.86 9.74
C ASP A 510 -20.48 -34.34 8.30
N VAL A 511 -21.29 -33.29 8.13
CA VAL A 511 -21.57 -32.61 6.86
C VAL A 511 -21.60 -31.10 7.11
N GLY A 512 -20.93 -30.34 6.26
CA GLY A 512 -20.81 -28.89 6.34
C GLY A 512 -19.65 -28.42 7.24
N ALA A 513 -19.46 -27.10 7.23
CA ALA A 513 -18.41 -26.42 7.97
C ALA A 513 -18.69 -26.38 9.48
N ARG A 514 -17.62 -26.34 10.27
CA ARG A 514 -17.61 -26.30 11.73
C ARG A 514 -16.50 -25.37 12.21
N PHE A 515 -16.86 -24.39 13.03
CA PHE A 515 -15.95 -23.45 13.69
C PHE A 515 -15.92 -23.69 15.17
#